data_AF-T1XNF9-F1
#
_entry.id   AF-T1XNF9-F1
#
_cell.length_a   1.000
_cell.length_b   1.000
_cell.length_c   1.000
_cell.angle_alpha   90.00
_cell.angle_beta   90.00
_cell.angle_gamma   90.00
#
_symmetry.space_group_name_H-M   'P 1'
#
loop_
_entity.id
_entity.type
_entity.pdbx_description
1 polymer ?
#
loop_
_entity_poly.entity_id
_entity_poly.type
_entity_poly.pdbx_seq_one_letter_code
_entity_poly.pdbx_strand_id
1 'polypeptide(L)' 'MSSHHAQPSSLPTHWTPEQVLAVFECLHALRQQLWSMYGSAAQQAWRDQLAPHLPLPEFDPDHPF' A
#
# COMPACT_ATOMS: atom_id res chain seq x y z
N MET A 1 -5.62 16.27 8.65
CA MET A 1 -5.72 14.83 8.35
C MET A 1 -4.33 14.26 8.55
N SER A 2 -4.15 13.35 9.50
CA SER A 2 -2.82 12.86 9.90
C SER A 2 -2.34 11.78 8.92
N SER A 3 -1.27 12.05 8.19
CA SER A 3 -0.54 11.07 7.39
C SER A 3 0.06 10.01 8.33
N HIS A 4 -0.48 8.79 8.32
CA HIS A 4 0.07 7.70 9.10
C HIS A 4 1.22 7.06 8.32
N HIS A 5 2.42 7.58 8.48
CA HIS A 5 3.62 6.85 8.07
C HIS A 5 3.83 5.70 9.06
N ALA A 6 3.60 4.47 8.61
CA ALA A 6 4.03 3.29 9.35
C ALA A 6 5.56 3.26 9.37
N GLN A 7 6.18 3.74 10.46
CA GLN A 7 7.60 3.52 10.69
C GLN A 7 7.78 2.12 11.28
N PRO A 8 8.54 1.22 10.65
CA PRO A 8 8.83 -0.06 11.26
C PRO A 8 9.68 0.18 12.51
N SER A 9 9.18 -0.24 13.66
CA SER A 9 10.00 -0.43 14.86
C SER A 9 11.12 -1.43 14.55
N SER A 10 12.29 -1.27 15.16
CA SER A 10 13.44 -2.16 14.98
C SER A 10 13.03 -3.63 15.15
N LEU A 11 13.24 -4.44 14.11
CA LEU A 11 12.93 -5.87 14.15
C LEU A 11 13.98 -6.63 14.98
N PRO A 12 13.59 -7.71 15.68
CA PRO A 12 14.54 -8.55 16.38
C PRO A 12 15.51 -9.22 15.39
N THR A 13 16.81 -9.24 15.71
CA THR A 13 17.85 -9.82 14.85
C THR A 13 18.12 -11.31 15.08
N HIS A 14 17.38 -11.95 16.00
CA HIS A 14 17.61 -13.34 16.42
C HIS A 14 16.60 -14.33 15.84
N TRP A 15 15.81 -13.94 14.84
CA TRP A 15 14.82 -14.83 14.23
C TRP A 15 15.47 -15.94 13.42
N THR A 16 14.90 -17.14 13.51
CA THR A 16 15.25 -18.24 12.60
C THR A 16 14.60 -18.02 11.23
N PRO A 17 15.11 -18.65 10.16
CA PRO A 17 14.49 -18.57 8.83
C PRO A 17 13.00 -18.95 8.81
N GLU A 18 12.60 -19.94 9.60
CA GLU A 18 11.21 -20.42 9.70
C GLU A 18 10.31 -19.37 10.36
N GLN A 19 10.82 -18.68 11.39
CA GLN A 19 10.10 -17.59 12.04
C GLN A 19 9.91 -16.41 11.09
N VAL A 20 10.94 -16.08 10.32
CA VAL A 20 10.84 -15.05 9.27
C VAL A 20 9.77 -15.43 8.25
N LEU A 21 9.79 -16.68 7.76
CA LEU A 21 8.81 -17.17 6.79
C LEU A 21 7.37 -17.10 7.32
N ALA A 22 7.13 -17.56 8.55
CA ALA A 22 5.80 -17.53 9.16
C ALA A 22 5.25 -16.09 9.26
N VAL A 23 6.10 -15.12 9.58
CA VAL A 23 5.72 -13.70 9.62
C VAL A 23 5.39 -13.19 8.20
N PHE A 24 6.18 -13.55 7.19
CA PHE A 24 5.89 -13.19 5.80
C PHE A 24 4.54 -13.75 5.32
N GLU A 25 4.25 -15.01 5.62
CA GLU A 25 2.96 -15.64 5.27
C GLU A 25 1.79 -14.97 5.98
N CYS A 26 1.94 -14.67 7.27
CA CYS A 26 0.93 -13.96 8.05
C CYS A 26 0.64 -12.56 7.46
N LEU A 27 1.69 -11.78 7.17
CA LEU A 27 1.56 -10.46 6.55
C LEU A 27 0.93 -10.55 5.16
N HIS A 28 1.27 -11.57 4.38
CA HIS A 28 0.69 -11.79 3.06
C HIS A 28 -0.81 -12.06 3.13
N ALA A 29 -1.23 -12.99 4.00
CA ALA A 29 -2.64 -13.34 4.19
C ALA A 29 -3.43 -12.14 4.71
N LEU A 30 -2.88 -11.40 5.69
CA LEU A 30 -3.50 -10.19 6.22
C LEU A 30 -3.69 -9.13 5.14
N ARG A 31 -2.67 -8.90 4.30
CA ARG A 31 -2.76 -7.97 3.17
C ARG A 31 -3.86 -8.39 2.19
N GLN A 32 -3.96 -9.68 1.86
CA GLN A 32 -5.00 -10.17 0.96
C GLN A 32 -6.40 -9.94 1.54
N GLN A 33 -6.61 -10.22 2.82
CA GLN A 33 -7.88 -9.98 3.52
C GLN A 33 -8.24 -8.49 3.54
N LEU A 34 -7.29 -7.62 3.88
CA LEU A 34 -7.48 -6.17 3.86
C LEU A 34 -7.84 -5.67 2.47
N TRP A 35 -7.16 -6.15 1.43
CA TRP A 35 -7.46 -5.76 0.06
C TRP A 35 -8.84 -6.22 -0.39
N SER A 36 -9.24 -7.44 -0.02
CA SER A 36 -10.56 -7.98 -0.35
C SER A 36 -11.71 -7.16 0.28
N MET A 37 -11.52 -6.64 1.49
CA MET A 37 -12.57 -5.89 2.20
C MET A 37 -12.53 -4.39 1.92
N TYR A 38 -11.33 -3.81 1.81
CA TYR A 38 -11.12 -2.36 1.82
C TYR A 38 -10.34 -1.84 0.63
N GLY A 39 -10.07 -2.65 -0.40
CA GLY A 39 -9.19 -2.25 -1.52
C GLY A 39 -9.59 -0.94 -2.20
N SER A 40 -10.88 -0.73 -2.49
CA SER A 40 -11.39 0.51 -3.09
C SER A 40 -11.24 1.72 -2.16
N ALA A 41 -11.59 1.56 -0.88
CA ALA A 41 -11.45 2.61 0.12
C ALA A 41 -9.97 2.96 0.39
N ALA A 42 -9.09 1.96 0.44
CA ALA A 42 -7.65 2.15 0.59
C ALA A 42 -7.05 2.88 -0.63
N GLN A 43 -7.46 2.50 -1.85
CA GLN A 43 -7.05 3.18 -3.07
C GLN A 43 -7.54 4.63 -3.09
N GLN A 44 -8.78 4.89 -2.68
CA GLN A 44 -9.32 6.25 -2.59
C GLN A 44 -8.57 7.08 -1.55
N ALA A 45 -8.34 6.54 -0.36
CA ALA A 45 -7.57 7.22 0.68
C ALA A 45 -6.12 7.51 0.24
N TRP A 46 -5.54 6.64 -0.59
CA TRP A 46 -4.21 6.85 -1.16
C TRP A 46 -4.22 7.98 -2.20
N ARG A 47 -5.22 8.01 -3.08
CA ARG A 47 -5.45 9.12 -4.01
C ARG A 47 -5.65 10.43 -3.27
N ASP A 48 -6.48 10.46 -2.23
CA ASP A 48 -6.75 11.69 -1.50
C ASP A 48 -5.52 12.22 -0.75
N GLN A 49 -4.63 11.32 -0.29
CA GLN A 49 -3.38 11.69 0.36
C GLN A 49 -2.26 12.09 -0.61
N LEU A 50 -2.18 11.48 -1.81
CA LEU A 50 -1.12 11.75 -2.78
C LEU A 50 -1.53 12.68 -3.94
N ALA A 51 -2.80 12.88 -4.19
CA ALA A 51 -3.31 13.64 -5.34
C ALA A 51 -4.16 14.87 -4.95
N PRO A 52 -3.59 15.89 -4.27
CA PRO A 52 -4.16 17.22 -4.35
C PRO A 52 -3.63 18.07 -5.52
N HIS A 53 -2.63 17.61 -6.31
CA HIS A 53 -1.89 18.51 -7.22
C HIS A 53 -1.50 18.00 -8.62
N LEU A 54 -1.86 16.79 -9.04
CA LEU A 54 -1.58 16.42 -10.43
C LEU A 54 -2.74 16.93 -11.31
N PRO A 55 -2.53 17.93 -12.18
CA PRO A 55 -3.51 18.20 -13.23
C PRO A 55 -3.71 16.88 -13.98
N LEU A 56 -4.98 16.51 -14.21
CA LEU A 56 -5.29 15.38 -15.08
C LEU A 56 -4.52 15.62 -16.38
N PRO A 57 -3.67 14.69 -16.84
CA PRO A 57 -3.06 14.82 -18.14
C PRO A 57 -4.19 14.98 -19.15
N GLU A 58 -4.11 16.06 -19.93
CA GLU A 58 -5.10 16.36 -20.97
C GLU A 58 -5.09 15.17 -21.93
N PHE A 59 -6.22 14.45 -21.98
CA PHE A 59 -6.36 13.32 -22.88
C PHE A 59 -6.48 13.90 -24.30
N ASP A 60 -5.40 13.79 -25.08
CA ASP A 60 -5.37 14.15 -26.49
C ASP A 60 -5.78 12.94 -27.33
N PRO A 61 -7.01 12.91 -27.87
CA PRO A 61 -7.50 11.80 -28.70
C PRO A 61 -6.77 11.67 -30.03
N ASP A 62 -6.01 12.69 -30.45
CA ASP A 62 -5.26 12.70 -31.71
C ASP A 62 -3.78 12.27 -31.53
N HIS A 63 -3.34 11.97 -30.30
CA HIS A 63 -1.98 11.47 -30.04
C HIS A 63 -1.89 9.93 -30.20
N PRO A 64 -1.06 9.39 -31.11
CA PRO A 64 -0.87 7.94 -31.24
C PRO A 64 -0.11 7.35 -30.04
N PHE A 65 -0.41 6.09 -29.68
CA PHE A 65 0.23 5.35 -28.58
C PHE A 65 1.69 5.00 -28.85
#